data_AF-A0A2U3Q9E0-F1
#
_entry.id   AF-A0A2U3Q9E0-F1
#
_cell.length_a   1.000
_cell.length_b   1.000
_cell.length_c   1.000
_cell.angle_alpha   90.00
_cell.angle_beta   90.00
_cell.angle_gamma   90.00
#
_symmetry.space_group_name_H-M   'P 1'
#
loop_
_entity.id
_entity.type
_entity.pdbx_description
1 polymer ?
#
loop_
_entity_poly.entity_id
_entity_poly.type
_entity_poly.pdbx_seq_one_letter_code
_entity_poly.pdbx_strand_id
1 'polypeptide(L)'
;MMSNFNQVRVLSVHHWTDDLFSFTTTRDPSFPFRSGEFTMVGLKIDKKPQLRAYSLASADYEDRLEFFSTRVLDGPLTSRLQHLKEGDEIIVRRKATGTLVIDSLEDGRNLYLIGTGLAPFLSVIKDPEMIGGSPALVRDARELLVAKGFVEPNRGEPAHFIVERRLPNAIA
;
A
#
# COMPACT_ATOMS: atom_id res chain seq x y z
N MET A 1 15.66 -23.23 -15.51
CA MET A 1 14.88 -23.16 -14.25
C MET A 1 14.41 -21.72 -14.10
N MET A 2 13.11 -21.43 -14.24
CA MET A 2 12.63 -20.05 -14.12
C MET A 2 12.81 -19.58 -12.67
N SER A 3 13.48 -18.44 -12.48
CA SER A 3 13.58 -17.79 -11.18
C SER A 3 12.18 -17.43 -10.69
N ASN A 4 11.80 -17.85 -9.47
CA ASN A 4 10.55 -17.45 -8.80
C ASN A 4 10.53 -15.96 -8.37
N PHE A 5 11.55 -15.20 -8.77
CA PHE A 5 11.74 -13.79 -8.45
C PHE A 5 11.84 -12.95 -9.71
N ASN A 6 11.27 -11.75 -9.64
CA ASN A 6 11.53 -10.64 -10.54
C ASN A 6 12.72 -9.84 -10.01
N GLN A 7 13.63 -9.45 -10.91
CA GLN A 7 14.56 -8.36 -10.62
C GLN A 7 13.82 -7.05 -10.89
N VAL A 8 13.83 -6.16 -9.91
CA VAL A 8 13.24 -4.83 -10.01
C VAL A 8 14.29 -3.80 -9.65
N ARG A 9 14.16 -2.63 -10.27
CA ARG A 9 15.08 -1.51 -10.07
C ARG A 9 14.48 -0.49 -9.12
N VAL A 10 15.28 -0.02 -8.17
CA VAL A 10 14.90 1.06 -7.25
C VAL A 10 14.75 2.35 -8.03
N LEU A 11 13.62 3.04 -7.83
CA LEU A 11 13.28 4.30 -8.49
C LEU A 11 13.47 5.50 -7.58
N SER A 12 13.22 5.36 -6.28
CA SER A 12 13.44 6.39 -5.28
C SER A 12 13.65 5.77 -3.91
N VAL A 13 14.36 6.49 -3.04
CA VAL A 13 14.55 6.15 -1.62
C VAL A 13 14.30 7.40 -0.79
N HIS A 14 13.50 7.26 0.27
CA HIS A 14 13.19 8.35 1.19
C HIS A 14 13.41 7.91 2.63
N HIS A 15 14.25 8.63 3.35
CA HIS A 15 14.53 8.39 4.76
C HIS A 15 13.65 9.30 5.63
N TRP A 16 12.66 8.72 6.29
CA TRP A 16 11.72 9.45 7.15
C TRP A 16 12.33 9.78 8.52
N THR A 17 13.08 8.82 9.07
CA THR A 17 13.79 8.92 10.34
C THR A 17 15.09 8.12 10.26
N ASP A 18 15.87 8.09 11.35
CA ASP A 18 17.08 7.27 11.46
C ASP A 18 16.81 5.76 11.38
N ASP A 19 15.58 5.31 11.66
CA ASP A 19 15.20 3.91 11.71
C ASP A 19 14.10 3.53 10.71
N LEU A 20 13.53 4.48 9.96
CA LEU A 20 12.47 4.24 8.99
C LEU A 20 12.82 4.85 7.63
N PHE A 21 12.66 4.06 6.58
CA PHE A 21 12.76 4.53 5.21
C PHE A 21 11.74 3.83 4.31
N SER A 22 11.36 4.49 3.22
CA SER A 22 10.61 3.89 2.13
C SER A 22 11.42 3.90 0.85
N PHE A 23 11.08 3.00 -0.05
CA PHE A 23 11.66 2.97 -1.39
C PHE A 23 10.62 2.48 -2.38
N THR A 24 10.74 2.98 -3.61
CA THR A 24 9.90 2.56 -4.73
C THR A 24 10.71 1.77 -5.74
N THR A 25 10.06 0.87 -6.47
CA THR A 25 10.70 0.08 -7.53
C THR A 25 9.86 0.04 -8.79
N THR A 26 10.50 -0.31 -9.91
CA THR A 26 9.78 -0.75 -11.10
C THR A 26 8.83 -1.88 -10.76
N ARG A 27 7.68 -1.91 -11.42
CA ARG A 27 6.72 -3.00 -11.33
C ARG A 27 6.62 -3.71 -12.67
N ASP A 28 6.55 -5.04 -12.62
CA ASP A 28 6.10 -5.84 -13.77
C ASP A 28 4.57 -5.65 -13.88
N PRO A 29 4.03 -5.14 -15.01
CA PRO A 29 2.59 -4.96 -15.18
C PRO A 29 1.78 -6.24 -14.98
N SER A 30 2.40 -7.41 -15.16
CA SER A 30 1.77 -8.71 -14.93
C SER A 30 1.86 -9.20 -13.47
N PHE A 31 2.47 -8.44 -12.55
CA PHE A 31 2.58 -8.77 -11.13
C PHE A 31 1.24 -8.50 -10.43
N PRO A 32 0.48 -9.55 -10.08
CA PRO A 32 -0.82 -9.38 -9.44
C PRO A 32 -0.64 -9.34 -7.92
N PHE A 33 -1.39 -8.45 -7.27
CA PHE A 33 -1.56 -8.46 -5.83
C PHE A 33 -2.87 -7.76 -5.46
N ARG A 34 -3.40 -8.05 -4.28
CA ARG A 34 -4.52 -7.31 -3.69
C ARG A 34 -4.00 -6.32 -2.66
N SER A 35 -4.69 -5.20 -2.51
CA SER A 35 -4.34 -4.19 -1.52
C SER A 35 -4.25 -4.81 -0.12
N GLY A 36 -3.14 -4.54 0.57
CA GLY A 36 -2.83 -5.10 1.90
C GLY A 36 -2.06 -6.42 1.92
N GLU A 37 -1.80 -7.04 0.77
CA GLU A 37 -0.89 -8.19 0.69
C GLU A 37 0.58 -7.82 0.87
N PHE A 38 1.42 -8.83 1.09
CA PHE A 38 2.86 -8.73 1.15
C PHE A 38 3.53 -9.66 0.13
N THR A 39 4.79 -9.39 -0.19
CA THR A 39 5.65 -10.27 -0.98
C THR A 39 7.01 -10.42 -0.33
N MET A 40 7.85 -11.33 -0.85
CA MET A 40 9.23 -11.46 -0.40
C MET A 40 10.12 -10.52 -1.18
N VAL A 41 10.79 -9.60 -0.48
CA VAL A 41 11.81 -8.70 -1.02
C VAL A 41 13.18 -9.15 -0.53
N GLY A 42 14.21 -8.99 -1.34
CA GLY A 42 15.56 -9.28 -0.89
C GLY A 42 16.68 -8.81 -1.79
N LEU A 43 17.90 -9.13 -1.35
CA LEU A 43 19.15 -8.89 -2.04
C LEU A 43 19.88 -10.22 -2.27
N LYS A 44 20.62 -10.34 -3.36
CA LYS A 44 21.52 -11.48 -3.59
C LYS A 44 22.84 -11.19 -2.88
N ILE A 45 23.14 -11.92 -1.81
CA ILE A 45 24.37 -11.78 -1.02
C ILE A 45 25.10 -13.12 -1.08
N ASP A 46 26.37 -13.13 -1.49
CA ASP A 46 27.17 -14.35 -1.65
C ASP A 46 26.45 -15.43 -2.48
N LYS A 47 25.80 -15.01 -3.56
CA LYS A 47 24.99 -15.84 -4.47
C LYS A 47 23.74 -16.49 -3.83
N LYS A 48 23.42 -16.20 -2.57
CA LYS A 48 22.19 -16.65 -1.89
C LYS A 48 21.23 -15.48 -1.66
N PRO A 49 19.94 -15.64 -1.97
CA PRO A 49 18.95 -14.59 -1.73
C PRO A 49 18.66 -14.46 -0.22
N GLN A 50 18.89 -13.28 0.35
CA GLN A 50 18.41 -12.93 1.69
C GLN A 50 17.04 -12.25 1.54
N LEU A 51 15.99 -12.93 1.99
CA LEU A 51 14.60 -12.52 1.76
C LEU A 51 13.90 -12.18 3.09
N ARG A 52 13.03 -11.17 3.06
CA ARG A 52 12.06 -10.92 4.13
C ARG A 52 10.70 -10.56 3.52
N ALA A 53 9.65 -10.78 4.30
CA ALA A 53 8.31 -10.36 3.94
C ALA A 53 8.21 -8.83 4.05
N TYR A 54 7.64 -8.20 3.04
CA TYR A 54 7.33 -6.78 3.00
C TYR A 54 5.93 -6.58 2.46
N SER A 55 5.09 -5.90 3.25
CA SER A 55 3.79 -5.43 2.77
C SER A 55 3.99 -4.47 1.61
N LEU A 56 3.16 -4.62 0.59
CA LEU A 56 3.07 -3.68 -0.52
C LEU A 56 2.35 -2.44 0.01
N ALA A 57 3.01 -1.28 -0.04
CA ALA A 57 2.43 0.00 0.36
C ALA A 57 1.81 0.76 -0.82
N SER A 58 2.17 0.39 -2.05
CA SER A 58 1.51 0.83 -3.29
C SER A 58 0.13 0.20 -3.44
N ALA A 59 -0.79 0.88 -4.11
CA ALA A 59 -2.04 0.27 -4.56
C ALA A 59 -1.81 -0.62 -5.80
N ASP A 60 -2.72 -1.56 -6.01
CA ASP A 60 -2.62 -2.56 -7.09
C ASP A 60 -2.74 -1.99 -8.50
N TYR A 61 -3.25 -0.77 -8.66
CA TYR A 61 -3.32 -0.04 -9.93
C TYR A 61 -2.10 0.87 -10.19
N GLU A 62 -1.19 1.04 -9.23
CA GLU A 62 0.00 1.88 -9.41
C GLU A 62 1.07 1.21 -10.30
N ASP A 63 1.79 2.02 -11.09
CA ASP A 63 2.82 1.56 -12.03
C ASP A 63 4.17 1.19 -11.37
N ARG A 64 4.26 1.32 -10.05
CA ARG A 64 5.44 1.07 -9.22
C ARG A 64 5.05 0.31 -7.97
N LEU A 65 6.02 -0.41 -7.41
CA LEU A 65 5.86 -0.99 -6.08
C LEU A 65 6.45 -0.02 -5.05
N GLU A 66 5.81 0.09 -3.89
CA GLU A 66 6.31 0.87 -2.76
C GLU A 66 6.41 0.00 -1.52
N PHE A 67 7.50 0.17 -0.77
CA PHE A 67 7.78 -0.59 0.45
C PHE A 67 8.27 0.35 1.55
N PHE A 68 7.92 0.01 2.79
CA PHE A 68 8.47 0.63 4.00
C PHE A 68 9.33 -0.39 4.73
N SER A 69 10.46 0.07 5.26
CA SER A 69 11.42 -0.77 5.95
C SER A 69 11.96 -0.07 7.19
N THR A 70 12.10 -0.85 8.26
CA THR A 70 12.84 -0.43 9.44
C THR A 70 14.30 -0.83 9.34
N ARG A 71 15.18 -0.03 9.95
CA ARG A 71 16.61 -0.32 10.04
C ARG A 71 16.87 -1.16 11.28
N VAL A 72 17.40 -2.35 11.06
CA VAL A 72 17.92 -3.21 12.14
C VAL A 72 19.43 -3.29 11.92
N LEU A 73 20.19 -2.71 12.84
CA LEU A 73 21.64 -2.46 12.70
C LEU A 73 22.40 -3.71 12.26
N ASP A 74 22.11 -4.86 12.88
CA ASP A 74 22.74 -6.15 12.57
C ASP A 74 21.81 -7.12 11.83
N GLY A 75 20.74 -6.60 11.22
CA GLY A 75 19.79 -7.41 10.47
C GLY A 75 20.42 -7.94 9.18
N PRO A 76 20.23 -9.22 8.80
CA PRO A 76 20.91 -9.80 7.64
C PRO A 76 20.51 -9.15 6.29
N LEU A 77 19.33 -8.54 6.22
CA LEU A 77 18.83 -7.84 5.03
C LEU A 77 18.82 -6.32 5.22
N THR A 78 18.19 -5.83 6.28
CA THR A 78 17.91 -4.39 6.48
C THR A 78 19.17 -3.56 6.71
N SER A 79 20.24 -4.14 7.27
CA SER A 79 21.56 -3.50 7.36
C SER A 79 22.14 -3.08 6.01
N ARG A 80 21.73 -3.76 4.93
CA ARG A 80 22.13 -3.44 3.55
C ARG A 80 21.05 -2.67 2.80
N LEU A 81 19.78 -3.04 3.01
CA LEU A 81 18.64 -2.42 2.36
C LEU A 81 18.52 -0.93 2.69
N GLN A 82 18.97 -0.50 3.87
CA GLN A 82 19.02 0.91 4.26
C GLN A 82 19.97 1.77 3.39
N HIS A 83 20.87 1.14 2.63
CA HIS A 83 21.85 1.84 1.79
C HIS A 83 21.48 1.84 0.31
N LEU A 84 20.25 1.41 -0.04
CA LEU A 84 19.74 1.45 -1.40
C LEU A 84 19.84 2.86 -1.98
N LYS A 85 20.11 2.91 -3.29
CA LYS A 85 20.10 4.12 -4.11
C LYS A 85 19.23 3.88 -5.34
N GLU A 86 18.81 4.98 -5.96
CA GLU A 86 18.17 4.92 -7.27
C GLU A 86 19.05 4.18 -8.27
N GLY A 87 18.44 3.28 -9.04
CA GLY A 87 19.14 2.41 -9.99
C GLY A 87 19.59 1.06 -9.43
N ASP A 88 19.64 0.87 -8.11
CA ASP A 88 20.00 -0.42 -7.52
C ASP A 88 18.98 -1.52 -7.89
N GLU A 89 19.45 -2.76 -7.97
CA GLU A 89 18.60 -3.92 -8.21
C GLU A 89 18.28 -4.67 -6.92
N ILE A 90 17.00 -5.00 -6.75
CA ILE A 90 16.54 -5.93 -5.72
C ILE A 90 15.73 -7.07 -6.36
N ILE A 91 15.48 -8.12 -5.58
CA ILE A 91 14.60 -9.22 -6.00
C ILE A 91 13.27 -9.17 -5.27
N VAL A 92 12.19 -9.41 -6.00
CA VAL A 92 10.82 -9.49 -5.49
C VAL A 92 10.22 -10.83 -5.92
N ARG A 93 9.62 -11.59 -5.00
CA ARG A 93 8.93 -12.84 -5.34
C ARG A 93 7.70 -12.52 -6.20
N ARG A 94 7.46 -13.31 -7.24
CA ARG A 94 6.39 -13.11 -8.24
C ARG A 94 4.95 -13.25 -7.72
N LYS A 95 4.76 -13.74 -6.50
CA LYS A 95 3.46 -13.95 -5.89
C LYS A 95 3.36 -13.18 -4.59
N ALA A 96 2.39 -12.29 -4.50
CA ALA A 96 1.95 -11.67 -3.26
C ALA A 96 0.96 -12.59 -2.51
N THR A 97 0.87 -12.42 -1.19
CA THR A 97 -0.06 -13.16 -0.32
C THR A 97 -0.31 -12.36 0.94
N GLY A 98 -1.37 -12.66 1.67
CA GLY A 98 -1.68 -12.01 2.93
C GLY A 98 -3.14 -12.18 3.31
N THR A 99 -3.45 -11.82 4.55
CA THR A 99 -4.82 -11.90 5.10
C THR A 99 -5.44 -10.53 5.33
N LEU A 100 -4.67 -9.44 5.18
CA LEU A 100 -5.15 -8.06 5.35
C LEU A 100 -5.79 -7.54 4.07
N VAL A 101 -6.70 -8.32 3.50
CA VAL A 101 -7.40 -8.01 2.24
C VAL A 101 -8.87 -7.74 2.54
N ILE A 102 -9.44 -6.80 1.81
CA ILE A 102 -10.83 -6.35 2.01
C ILE A 102 -11.84 -7.48 1.76
N ASP A 103 -11.57 -8.39 0.82
CA ASP A 103 -12.43 -9.55 0.49
C ASP A 103 -12.69 -10.48 1.70
N SER A 104 -11.85 -10.39 2.74
CA SER A 104 -11.98 -11.21 3.94
C SER A 104 -12.86 -10.56 5.02
N LEU A 105 -13.42 -9.39 4.74
CA LEU A 105 -14.27 -8.65 5.67
C LEU A 105 -15.75 -8.86 5.34
N GLU A 106 -16.57 -8.94 6.39
CA GLU A 106 -18.03 -8.80 6.25
C GLU A 106 -18.41 -7.33 6.08
N ASP A 107 -19.59 -7.08 5.52
CA ASP A 107 -20.16 -5.75 5.44
C ASP A 107 -20.29 -5.13 6.83
N GLY A 108 -19.72 -3.94 7.00
CA GLY A 108 -19.59 -3.31 8.31
C GLY A 108 -19.73 -1.79 8.25
N ARG A 109 -20.10 -1.23 9.40
CA ARG A 109 -20.19 0.22 9.60
C ARG A 109 -18.80 0.87 9.68
N ASN A 110 -17.87 0.23 10.37
CA ASN A 110 -16.53 0.76 10.65
C ASN A 110 -15.46 -0.22 10.17
N LEU A 111 -14.41 0.30 9.54
CA LEU A 111 -13.18 -0.45 9.28
C LEU A 111 -12.14 -0.12 10.35
N TYR A 112 -11.66 -1.15 11.05
CA TYR A 112 -10.59 -1.02 12.03
C TYR A 112 -9.28 -1.55 11.44
N LEU A 113 -8.31 -0.64 11.27
CA LEU A 113 -6.97 -0.96 10.79
C LEU A 113 -6.02 -0.99 11.98
N ILE A 114 -5.63 -2.20 12.42
CA ILE A 114 -4.80 -2.41 13.62
C ILE A 114 -3.61 -3.27 13.24
N GLY A 115 -2.40 -2.79 13.49
CA GLY A 115 -1.17 -3.50 13.17
C GLY A 115 0.06 -2.83 13.74
N THR A 116 1.20 -3.51 13.62
CA THR A 116 2.51 -3.03 14.09
C THR A 116 3.23 -2.15 13.07
N GLY A 117 2.64 -1.94 11.89
CA GLY A 117 3.18 -1.11 10.83
C GLY A 117 2.09 -0.58 9.91
N LEU A 118 2.38 0.52 9.22
CA LEU A 118 1.41 1.23 8.38
C LEU A 118 1.36 0.73 6.92
N ALA A 119 2.42 0.04 6.46
CA ALA A 119 2.59 -0.34 5.06
C ALA A 119 1.37 -1.03 4.41
N PRO A 120 0.78 -2.11 4.98
CA PRO A 120 -0.38 -2.74 4.33
C PRO A 120 -1.59 -1.80 4.29
N PHE A 121 -1.74 -0.94 5.31
CA PHE A 121 -2.86 0.00 5.40
C PHE A 121 -2.74 1.12 4.37
N LEU A 122 -1.53 1.57 4.03
CA LEU A 122 -1.32 2.54 2.95
C LEU A 122 -1.86 2.01 1.61
N SER A 123 -1.68 0.72 1.33
CA SER A 123 -2.25 0.09 0.14
C SER A 123 -3.78 0.01 0.22
N VAL A 124 -4.32 -0.50 1.34
CA VAL A 124 -5.78 -0.64 1.55
C VAL A 124 -6.52 0.70 1.47
N ILE A 125 -6.01 1.77 2.07
CA ILE A 125 -6.70 3.07 2.04
C ILE A 125 -6.72 3.72 0.66
N LYS A 126 -5.84 3.29 -0.25
CA LYS A 126 -5.82 3.74 -1.65
C LYS A 126 -6.75 2.92 -2.54
N ASP A 127 -7.24 1.78 -2.06
CA ASP A 127 -8.09 0.88 -2.82
C ASP A 127 -9.44 1.54 -3.14
N PRO A 128 -9.84 1.63 -4.42
CA PRO A 128 -11.13 2.21 -4.79
C PRO A 128 -12.32 1.40 -4.28
N GLU A 129 -12.19 0.09 -4.07
CA GLU A 129 -13.25 -0.71 -3.45
C GLU A 129 -13.42 -0.33 -1.97
N MET A 130 -12.33 0.03 -1.29
CA MET A 130 -12.39 0.60 0.05
C MET A 130 -13.00 2.02 0.06
N ILE A 131 -12.55 2.91 -0.83
CA ILE A 131 -13.02 4.31 -0.85
C ILE A 131 -14.45 4.44 -1.43
N GLY A 132 -14.82 3.59 -2.39
CA GLY A 132 -16.03 3.72 -3.21
C GLY A 132 -17.05 2.57 -3.11
N GLY A 133 -16.77 1.54 -2.31
CA GLY A 133 -17.56 0.30 -2.31
C GLY A 133 -18.62 0.17 -1.21
N SER A 134 -18.47 0.85 -0.07
CA SER A 134 -19.47 0.80 1.00
C SER A 134 -20.19 2.14 1.15
N PRO A 135 -21.47 2.24 0.70
CA PRO A 135 -22.31 3.39 1.00
C PRO A 135 -22.38 3.71 2.50
N ALA A 136 -22.21 2.70 3.36
CA ALA A 136 -22.16 2.87 4.81
C ALA A 136 -20.86 3.58 5.24
N LEU A 137 -19.69 3.19 4.72
CA LEU A 137 -18.42 3.87 5.03
C LEU A 137 -18.39 5.31 4.52
N VAL A 138 -18.91 5.56 3.31
CA VAL A 138 -19.01 6.91 2.75
C VAL A 138 -19.92 7.80 3.60
N ARG A 139 -21.10 7.27 4.00
CA ARG A 139 -22.01 7.95 4.92
C ARG A 139 -21.33 8.25 6.26
N ASP A 140 -20.62 7.29 6.82
CA ASP A 140 -20.01 7.42 8.13
C ASP A 140 -18.81 8.37 8.14
N ALA A 141 -17.94 8.33 7.12
CA ALA A 141 -16.86 9.30 6.94
C ALA A 141 -17.42 10.73 6.82
N ARG A 142 -18.51 10.89 6.08
CA ARG A 142 -19.25 12.15 6.00
C ARG A 142 -19.80 12.59 7.35
N GLU A 143 -20.48 11.71 8.09
CA GLU A 143 -21.02 12.00 9.44
C GLU A 143 -19.91 12.45 10.41
N LEU A 144 -18.75 11.80 10.38
CA LEU A 144 -17.60 12.16 11.20
C LEU A 144 -17.01 13.53 10.84
N LEU A 145 -16.88 13.84 9.54
CA LEU A 145 -16.38 15.13 9.08
C LEU A 145 -17.32 16.26 9.49
N VAL A 146 -18.64 16.08 9.33
CA VAL A 146 -19.66 17.02 9.80
C VAL A 146 -19.61 17.19 11.33
N ALA A 147 -19.48 16.09 12.08
CA ALA A 147 -19.37 16.14 13.54
C ALA A 147 -18.11 16.89 14.03
N LYS A 148 -17.06 16.94 13.20
CA LYS A 148 -15.82 17.70 13.47
C LYS A 148 -15.86 19.15 12.96
N GLY A 149 -17.01 19.61 12.42
CA GLY A 149 -17.20 20.98 11.95
C GLY A 149 -16.77 21.23 10.50
N PHE A 150 -16.42 20.19 9.74
CA PHE A 150 -16.17 20.32 8.31
C PHE A 150 -17.49 20.43 7.53
N VAL A 151 -17.48 21.27 6.50
CA VAL A 151 -18.67 21.58 5.68
C VAL A 151 -18.58 20.89 4.32
N GLU A 152 -19.59 20.09 3.98
CA GLU A 152 -19.83 19.54 2.62
C GLU A 152 -20.42 20.65 1.72
N PRO A 153 -20.11 20.69 0.41
CA PRO A 153 -20.58 21.77 -0.46
C PRO A 153 -22.10 21.82 -0.56
N ASN A 154 -22.63 23.03 -0.40
CA ASN A 154 -23.89 23.46 -0.99
C ASN A 154 -23.60 24.33 -2.21
N ARG A 155 -24.52 24.37 -3.18
CA ARG A 155 -24.33 25.09 -4.45
C ARG A 155 -23.82 26.52 -4.23
N GLY A 156 -22.62 26.81 -4.74
CA GLY A 156 -22.04 28.14 -4.73
C GLY A 156 -21.26 28.51 -3.47
N GLU A 157 -21.11 27.60 -2.50
CA GLU A 157 -20.40 27.85 -1.24
C GLU A 157 -19.04 27.13 -1.17
N PRO A 158 -18.02 27.74 -0.56
CA PRO A 158 -16.77 27.06 -0.22
C PRO A 158 -17.01 25.87 0.70
N ALA A 159 -16.32 24.76 0.44
CA ALA A 159 -16.47 23.53 1.20
C ALA A 159 -15.11 22.94 1.58
N HIS A 160 -15.12 22.07 2.58
CA HIS A 160 -13.92 21.42 3.08
C HIS A 160 -13.73 20.00 2.53
N PHE A 161 -14.81 19.34 2.10
CA PHE A 161 -14.76 18.00 1.50
C PHE A 161 -15.95 17.79 0.55
N ILE A 162 -15.80 16.90 -0.43
CA ILE A 162 -16.86 16.50 -1.36
C ILE A 162 -17.17 15.01 -1.20
N VAL A 163 -18.43 14.63 -1.36
CA VAL A 163 -18.86 13.22 -1.36
C VAL A 163 -19.37 12.88 -2.75
N GLU A 164 -18.73 11.92 -3.41
CA GLU A 164 -19.23 11.38 -4.67
C GLU A 164 -20.52 10.59 -4.38
N ARG A 165 -21.63 11.05 -4.95
CA ARG A 165 -22.91 10.35 -4.86
C ARG A 165 -23.08 9.52 -6.12
N ARG A 166 -22.98 8.19 -6.01
CA ARG A 166 -23.45 7.33 -7.11
C ARG A 166 -24.95 7.57 -7.29
N LEU A 167 -25.33 8.01 -8.49
CA LEU A 167 -26.75 8.10 -8.87
C LEU A 167 -27.31 6.67 -8.89
N PRO A 168 -28.53 6.43 -8.35
CA PRO A 168 -29.13 5.09 -8.30
C PRO A 168 -29.28 4.41 -9.67
N ASN A 169 -29.19 5.14 -10.78
CA ASN A 169 -29.56 4.69 -12.12
C ASN A 169 -28.43 4.82 -13.16
N ALA A 170 -27.15 4.81 -12.78
CA ALA A 170 -26.04 4.85 -13.75
C ALA A 170 -25.69 3.46 -14.32
N ILE A 171 -26.70 2.63 -14.61
CA ILE A 171 -26.58 1.47 -15.49
C ILE A 171 -27.57 1.69 -16.63
N ALA A 172 -27.03 2.15 -17.76
CA ALA A 172 -27.64 2.01 -19.08
C ALA A 172 -26.56 1.41 -19.99
#